data_AF-A0A975EGG8-F1
#
_entry.id   AF-A0A975EGG8-F1
#
_cell.length_a   1.000
_cell.length_b   1.000
_cell.length_c   1.000
_cell.angle_alpha   90.00
_cell.angle_beta   90.00
_cell.angle_gamma   90.00
#
_symmetry.space_group_name_H-M   'P 1'
#
loop_
_entity.id
_entity.type
_entity.pdbx_description
1 polymer ?
#
loop_
_entity_poly.entity_id
_entity_poly.type
_entity_poly.pdbx_seq_one_letter_code
_entity_poly.pdbx_strand_id
1 'polypeptide(L)'
;MKAPHSNHFASWVINSFRKNPEDFPNHGSVQYDAIFLNIEHELNTKVHNNVAAYAAIRNKGGFLTDHGPKHIEMVMRRASALINTSSNSGFSTNLTPYEGFLLLISIHCHDVGNIYGREGHESRILDIVGKIADFNKLKASEQRQIAKIASSHGGTVDGDKDTIGTIISEGTQDLMGKQVRPQLLAAILRLADELADEHSRADEFGLQNGQIPEESQIYHRFAKCLETVKVDRQNQRIKMEFCLYPDDMLTEFGYRKDEGGNILKKYLLDEIHKRTQKAFCEMIYCMKFMRGYSVNIQKIDVTLSAFCNSTEAFRIHSYVIKEKGYPMHIEKTIKELCEEFDDLDGASLKKQCEEFQAHV
;
A
#
# COMPACT_ATOMS: atom_id res chain seq x y z
N MET A 1 -32.48 8.15 -5.11
CA MET A 1 -31.24 8.32 -4.31
C MET A 1 -30.06 7.96 -5.20
N LYS A 2 -29.18 8.92 -5.51
CA LYS A 2 -27.93 8.63 -6.24
C LYS A 2 -26.99 7.90 -5.29
N ALA A 3 -26.46 6.75 -5.70
CA ALA A 3 -25.47 6.00 -4.92
C ALA A 3 -24.25 6.90 -4.65
N PRO A 4 -23.71 6.92 -3.42
CA PRO A 4 -22.55 7.73 -3.09
C PRO A 4 -21.36 7.20 -3.90
N HIS A 5 -20.69 8.11 -4.63
CA HIS A 5 -19.36 7.97 -5.23
C HIS A 5 -18.92 6.53 -5.54
N SER A 6 -19.47 5.98 -6.63
CA SER A 6 -19.21 4.58 -7.01
C SER A 6 -17.75 4.41 -7.45
N ASN A 7 -16.89 3.94 -6.54
CA ASN A 7 -15.59 3.41 -6.91
C ASN A 7 -15.80 2.36 -8.03
N HIS A 8 -15.21 2.60 -9.20
CA HIS A 8 -15.42 1.74 -10.37
C HIS A 8 -14.97 0.30 -10.14
N PHE A 9 -13.93 0.09 -9.33
CA PHE A 9 -13.42 -1.23 -9.00
C PHE A 9 -14.38 -2.00 -8.08
N ALA A 10 -14.88 -1.39 -7.01
CA ALA A 10 -15.89 -2.02 -6.14
C ALA A 10 -17.18 -2.34 -6.92
N SER A 11 -17.63 -1.39 -7.74
CA SER A 11 -18.80 -1.59 -8.59
C SER A 11 -18.59 -2.73 -9.59
N TRP A 12 -17.39 -2.87 -10.15
CA TRP A 12 -17.05 -3.96 -11.04
C TRP A 12 -17.09 -5.32 -10.34
N VAL A 13 -16.57 -5.44 -9.11
CA VAL A 13 -16.63 -6.70 -8.34
C VAL A 13 -18.08 -7.08 -8.04
N ILE A 14 -18.86 -6.15 -7.48
CA ILE A 14 -20.28 -6.39 -7.13
C ILE A 14 -21.09 -6.80 -8.36
N ASN A 15 -20.92 -6.07 -9.47
CA ASN A 15 -21.65 -6.37 -10.71
C ASN A 15 -21.20 -7.69 -11.33
N SER A 16 -19.92 -8.06 -11.21
CA SER A 16 -19.41 -9.35 -11.69
C SER A 16 -20.03 -10.50 -10.92
N PHE A 17 -20.11 -10.42 -9.58
CA PHE A 17 -20.78 -11.44 -8.77
C PHE A 17 -22.26 -11.60 -9.15
N ARG A 18 -22.99 -10.49 -9.26
CA ARG A 18 -24.43 -10.51 -9.59
C ARG A 18 -24.73 -11.08 -10.98
N LYS A 19 -23.82 -10.89 -11.94
CA LYS A 19 -23.97 -11.40 -13.31
C LYS A 19 -23.53 -12.86 -13.42
N ASN A 20 -22.38 -13.20 -12.83
CA ASN A 20 -21.76 -14.51 -12.92
C ASN A 20 -21.30 -14.99 -11.52
N PRO A 21 -22.22 -15.49 -10.68
CA PRO A 21 -21.87 -15.99 -9.34
C PRO A 21 -20.84 -17.13 -9.37
N GLU A 22 -20.75 -17.84 -10.50
CA GLU A 22 -19.79 -18.91 -10.79
C GLU A 22 -18.33 -18.45 -10.80
N ASP A 23 -18.05 -17.16 -10.98
CA ASP A 23 -16.68 -16.62 -10.92
C ASP A 23 -16.12 -16.60 -9.48
N PHE A 24 -16.97 -16.89 -8.49
CA PHE A 24 -16.66 -16.93 -7.07
C PHE A 24 -16.76 -18.37 -6.53
N PRO A 25 -16.15 -18.67 -5.36
CA PRO A 25 -16.28 -19.97 -4.73
C PRO A 25 -17.73 -20.34 -4.43
N ASN A 26 -17.98 -21.66 -4.34
CA ASN A 26 -19.28 -22.23 -3.98
C ASN A 26 -20.45 -21.86 -4.93
N HIS A 27 -20.17 -21.44 -6.17
CA HIS A 27 -21.14 -21.39 -7.27
C HIS A 27 -22.42 -20.60 -6.90
N GLY A 28 -22.24 -19.41 -6.32
CA GLY A 28 -23.33 -18.51 -5.92
C GLY A 28 -24.09 -18.86 -4.63
N SER A 29 -23.78 -19.97 -3.96
CA SER A 29 -24.40 -20.29 -2.66
C SER A 29 -23.99 -19.34 -1.53
N VAL A 30 -22.87 -18.62 -1.70
CA VAL A 30 -22.40 -17.55 -0.80
C VAL A 30 -22.61 -16.21 -1.48
N GLN A 31 -23.32 -15.28 -0.82
CA GLN A 31 -23.60 -13.93 -1.34
C GLN A 31 -22.43 -12.98 -1.09
N TYR A 32 -21.38 -13.08 -1.92
CA TYR A 32 -20.16 -12.30 -1.76
C TYR A 32 -20.38 -10.78 -1.88
N ASP A 33 -21.34 -10.32 -2.69
CA ASP A 33 -21.66 -8.90 -2.79
C ASP A 33 -22.27 -8.35 -1.49
N ALA A 34 -23.21 -9.09 -0.89
CA ALA A 34 -23.80 -8.73 0.40
C ALA A 34 -22.74 -8.75 1.52
N ILE A 35 -21.88 -9.78 1.56
CA ILE A 35 -20.79 -9.87 2.53
C ILE A 35 -19.86 -8.65 2.41
N PHE A 36 -19.45 -8.29 1.19
CA PHE A 36 -18.61 -7.10 0.97
C PHE A 36 -19.26 -5.82 1.51
N LEU A 37 -20.49 -5.54 1.11
CA LEU A 37 -21.21 -4.33 1.51
C LEU A 37 -21.42 -4.24 3.03
N ASN A 38 -21.69 -5.37 3.68
CA ASN A 38 -21.88 -5.42 5.12
C ASN A 38 -20.56 -5.25 5.88
N ILE A 39 -19.47 -5.89 5.43
CA ILE A 39 -18.13 -5.70 6.02
C ILE A 39 -17.69 -4.24 5.88
N GLU A 40 -17.85 -3.65 4.69
CA GLU A 40 -17.56 -2.23 4.44
C GLU A 40 -18.34 -1.34 5.42
N HIS A 41 -19.66 -1.56 5.55
CA HIS A 41 -20.50 -0.81 6.45
C HIS A 41 -20.09 -0.96 7.92
N GLU A 42 -19.88 -2.19 8.39
CA GLU A 42 -19.50 -2.46 9.78
C GLU A 42 -18.13 -1.87 10.12
N LEU A 43 -17.12 -2.02 9.25
CA LEU A 43 -15.79 -1.47 9.50
C LEU A 43 -15.80 0.06 9.47
N ASN A 44 -16.49 0.68 8.51
CA ASN A 44 -16.62 2.13 8.45
C ASN A 44 -17.31 2.70 9.70
N THR A 45 -18.38 2.06 10.16
CA THR A 45 -19.18 2.56 11.30
C THR A 45 -18.53 2.28 12.65
N LYS A 46 -17.89 1.12 12.83
CA LYS A 46 -17.37 0.68 14.14
C LYS A 46 -15.86 0.94 14.32
N VAL A 47 -15.07 0.88 13.24
CA VAL A 47 -13.61 0.83 13.32
C VAL A 47 -12.95 2.06 12.69
N HIS A 48 -13.07 2.25 11.36
CA HIS A 48 -12.28 3.23 10.60
C HIS A 48 -12.36 4.64 11.16
N ASN A 49 -13.57 5.12 11.48
CA ASN A 49 -13.78 6.46 12.05
C ASN A 49 -12.99 6.72 13.34
N ASN A 50 -12.59 5.68 14.06
CA ASN A 50 -11.94 5.81 15.37
C ASN A 50 -10.46 5.43 15.35
N VAL A 51 -9.91 5.00 14.21
CA VAL A 51 -8.52 4.50 14.12
C VAL A 51 -7.52 5.55 14.60
N ALA A 52 -7.58 6.78 14.08
CA ALA A 52 -6.65 7.83 14.45
C ALA A 52 -6.73 8.20 15.94
N ALA A 53 -7.95 8.32 16.48
CA ALA A 53 -8.18 8.65 17.88
C ALA A 53 -7.65 7.57 18.83
N TYR A 54 -7.97 6.30 18.58
CA TYR A 54 -7.50 5.21 19.43
C TYR A 54 -5.99 4.98 19.31
N ALA A 55 -5.41 5.14 18.12
CA ALA A 55 -3.96 5.08 17.94
C ALA A 55 -3.26 6.16 18.79
N ALA A 56 -3.73 7.40 18.77
CA ALA A 56 -3.16 8.49 19.55
C ALA A 56 -3.25 8.23 21.08
N ILE A 57 -4.39 7.71 21.55
CA ILE A 57 -4.58 7.32 22.96
C ILE A 57 -3.58 6.22 23.36
N ARG A 58 -3.42 5.18 22.52
CA ARG A 58 -2.57 4.02 22.82
C ARG A 58 -1.08 4.34 22.76
N ASN A 59 -0.67 5.16 21.80
CA ASN A 59 0.71 5.60 21.65
C ASN A 59 1.12 6.69 22.66
N LYS A 60 0.19 7.15 23.52
CA LYS A 60 0.40 8.25 24.48
C LYS A 60 0.93 9.52 23.80
N GLY A 61 0.43 9.81 22.59
CA GLY A 61 0.92 10.88 21.72
C GLY A 61 0.94 10.44 20.26
N GLY A 62 1.36 11.34 19.36
CA GLY A 62 1.36 11.10 17.92
C GLY A 62 -0.06 11.09 17.33
N PHE A 63 -0.48 12.23 16.81
CA PHE A 63 -1.75 12.36 16.11
C PHE A 63 -1.55 11.99 14.65
N LEU A 64 -2.33 11.02 14.19
CA LEU A 64 -2.26 10.55 12.80
C LEU A 64 -3.00 11.51 11.87
N THR A 65 -2.54 11.58 10.62
CA THR A 65 -3.37 12.03 9.49
C THR A 65 -4.61 11.12 9.34
N ASP A 66 -5.57 11.47 8.48
CA ASP A 66 -6.79 10.67 8.35
C ASP A 66 -6.48 9.20 7.98
N HIS A 67 -7.07 8.26 8.74
CA HIS A 67 -7.10 6.81 8.48
C HIS A 67 -8.56 6.29 8.53
N GLY A 68 -9.53 7.18 8.33
CA GLY A 68 -10.96 6.89 8.31
C GLY A 68 -11.47 6.37 6.96
N PRO A 69 -12.80 6.32 6.75
CA PRO A 69 -13.40 5.80 5.52
C PRO A 69 -12.92 6.49 4.23
N LYS A 70 -12.56 7.79 4.29
CA LYS A 70 -12.04 8.53 3.13
C LYS A 70 -10.67 8.03 2.68
N HIS A 71 -9.78 7.73 3.63
CA HIS A 71 -8.50 7.07 3.35
C HIS A 71 -8.73 5.75 2.63
N ILE A 72 -9.62 4.89 3.16
CA ILE A 72 -9.94 3.61 2.53
C ILE A 72 -10.48 3.77 1.10
N GLU A 73 -11.39 4.73 0.88
CA GLU A 73 -11.88 5.05 -0.47
C GLU A 73 -10.72 5.47 -1.39
N MET A 74 -9.78 6.27 -0.89
CA MET A 74 -8.61 6.68 -1.66
C MET A 74 -7.70 5.50 -2.00
N VAL A 75 -7.39 4.61 -1.05
CA VAL A 75 -6.65 3.36 -1.31
C VAL A 75 -7.33 2.57 -2.42
N MET A 76 -8.66 2.39 -2.36
CA MET A 76 -9.42 1.71 -3.41
C MET A 76 -9.33 2.43 -4.76
N ARG A 77 -9.32 3.77 -4.78
CA ARG A 77 -9.14 4.56 -6.02
C ARG A 77 -7.73 4.41 -6.60
N ARG A 78 -6.70 4.36 -5.76
CA ARG A 78 -5.31 4.10 -6.19
C ARG A 78 -5.15 2.68 -6.72
N ALA A 79 -5.69 1.68 -6.02
CA ALA A 79 -5.75 0.31 -6.49
C ALA A 79 -6.45 0.23 -7.86
N SER A 80 -7.62 0.88 -8.00
CA SER A 80 -8.33 1.00 -9.27
C SER A 80 -7.46 1.62 -10.38
N ALA A 81 -6.71 2.69 -10.10
CA ALA A 81 -5.85 3.35 -11.08
C ALA A 81 -4.64 2.48 -11.49
N LEU A 82 -4.10 1.69 -10.55
CA LEU A 82 -3.06 0.70 -10.83
C LEU A 82 -3.62 -0.38 -11.77
N ILE A 83 -4.77 -0.98 -11.45
CA ILE A 83 -5.24 -2.16 -12.16
C ILE A 83 -6.05 -1.89 -13.44
N ASN A 84 -6.60 -0.69 -13.62
CA ASN A 84 -7.50 -0.38 -14.74
C ASN A 84 -6.79 -0.38 -16.10
N THR A 85 -7.01 -1.40 -16.91
CA THR A 85 -6.42 -1.63 -18.24
C THR A 85 -7.16 -0.93 -19.38
N SER A 86 -8.32 -0.32 -19.10
CA SER A 86 -9.09 0.39 -20.10
C SER A 86 -8.37 1.68 -20.53
N SER A 87 -8.25 1.88 -21.85
CA SER A 87 -7.84 3.15 -22.45
C SER A 87 -9.00 4.15 -22.61
N ASN A 88 -10.24 3.70 -22.43
CA ASN A 88 -11.47 4.48 -22.56
C ASN A 88 -12.15 4.69 -21.19
N SER A 89 -13.30 5.35 -21.16
CA SER A 89 -14.10 5.64 -19.94
C SER A 89 -14.63 4.42 -19.17
N GLY A 90 -14.38 3.19 -19.64
CA GLY A 90 -14.71 1.96 -18.93
C GLY A 90 -13.67 1.57 -17.87
N PHE A 91 -14.03 0.61 -17.01
CA PHE A 91 -13.10 -0.09 -16.13
C PHE A 91 -12.90 -1.52 -16.64
N SER A 92 -11.65 -1.90 -16.84
CA SER A 92 -11.25 -3.27 -17.20
C SER A 92 -10.01 -3.65 -16.41
N THR A 93 -9.84 -4.93 -16.11
CA THR A 93 -8.75 -5.42 -15.27
C THR A 93 -8.40 -6.86 -15.66
N ASN A 94 -7.15 -7.27 -15.39
CA ASN A 94 -6.73 -8.66 -15.58
C ASN A 94 -6.85 -9.47 -14.26
N LEU A 95 -7.42 -8.88 -13.21
CA LEU A 95 -7.83 -9.62 -12.02
C LEU A 95 -9.12 -10.40 -12.30
N THR A 96 -9.25 -11.57 -11.69
CA THR A 96 -10.55 -12.24 -11.62
C THR A 96 -11.48 -11.48 -10.66
N PRO A 97 -12.81 -11.59 -10.80
CA PRO A 97 -13.75 -10.98 -9.85
C PRO A 97 -13.50 -11.39 -8.40
N TYR A 98 -13.12 -12.66 -8.18
CA TYR A 98 -12.81 -13.17 -6.84
C TYR A 98 -11.50 -12.60 -6.27
N GLU A 99 -10.45 -12.48 -7.08
CA GLU A 99 -9.24 -11.72 -6.70
C GLU A 99 -9.58 -10.27 -6.34
N GLY A 100 -10.48 -9.65 -7.11
CA GLY A 100 -10.97 -8.31 -6.82
C GLY A 100 -11.67 -8.20 -5.46
N PHE A 101 -12.52 -9.17 -5.13
CA PHE A 101 -13.17 -9.26 -3.82
C PHE A 101 -12.15 -9.39 -2.68
N LEU A 102 -11.19 -10.31 -2.80
CA LEU A 102 -10.15 -10.50 -1.77
C LEU A 102 -9.34 -9.22 -1.55
N LEU A 103 -8.99 -8.52 -2.64
CA LEU A 103 -8.27 -7.24 -2.56
C LEU A 103 -9.10 -6.16 -1.87
N LEU A 104 -10.38 -6.01 -2.21
CA LEU A 104 -11.26 -5.01 -1.61
C LEU A 104 -11.44 -5.23 -0.10
N ILE A 105 -11.69 -6.46 0.34
CA ILE A 105 -11.76 -6.75 1.77
C ILE A 105 -10.41 -6.48 2.44
N SER A 106 -9.30 -6.88 1.82
CA SER A 106 -7.96 -6.63 2.36
C SER A 106 -7.66 -5.13 2.52
N ILE A 107 -8.12 -4.29 1.58
CA ILE A 107 -8.04 -2.82 1.67
C ILE A 107 -8.81 -2.32 2.89
N HIS A 108 -10.04 -2.79 3.13
CA HIS A 108 -10.78 -2.41 4.34
C HIS A 108 -10.09 -2.91 5.62
N CYS A 109 -9.28 -3.97 5.56
CA CYS A 109 -8.68 -4.56 6.75
C CYS A 109 -7.25 -4.06 7.07
N HIS A 110 -6.52 -3.45 6.13
CA HIS A 110 -5.07 -3.24 6.27
C HIS A 110 -4.67 -2.42 7.51
N ASP A 111 -5.40 -1.35 7.80
CA ASP A 111 -5.06 -0.40 8.87
C ASP A 111 -5.83 -0.62 10.18
N VAL A 112 -6.74 -1.58 10.24
CA VAL A 112 -7.65 -1.74 11.40
C VAL A 112 -6.89 -1.96 12.70
N GLY A 113 -5.74 -2.64 12.64
CA GLY A 113 -4.88 -2.93 13.79
C GLY A 113 -4.36 -1.69 14.53
N ASN A 114 -4.38 -0.52 13.90
CA ASN A 114 -3.95 0.75 14.49
C ASN A 114 -4.84 1.15 15.69
N ILE A 115 -6.04 0.59 15.84
CA ILE A 115 -6.91 0.80 17.01
C ILE A 115 -6.23 0.41 18.34
N TYR A 116 -5.25 -0.48 18.29
CA TYR A 116 -4.50 -0.95 19.45
C TYR A 116 -3.11 -0.28 19.57
N GLY A 117 -2.81 0.74 18.76
CA GLY A 117 -1.51 1.42 18.67
C GLY A 117 -0.81 1.17 17.33
N ARG A 118 0.23 1.93 17.01
CA ARG A 118 0.91 1.84 15.70
C ARG A 118 1.92 0.71 15.59
N GLU A 119 2.59 0.40 16.69
CA GLU A 119 3.62 -0.65 16.70
C GLU A 119 2.97 -2.03 16.53
N GLY A 120 3.47 -2.78 15.55
CA GLY A 120 3.00 -4.12 15.21
C GLY A 120 1.55 -4.21 14.72
N HIS A 121 0.96 -3.10 14.29
CA HIS A 121 -0.47 -3.05 13.95
C HIS A 121 -0.86 -4.00 12.81
N GLU A 122 0.04 -4.20 11.86
CA GLU A 122 -0.12 -5.09 10.72
C GLU A 122 -0.37 -6.56 11.12
N SER A 123 0.08 -6.97 12.31
CA SER A 123 -0.11 -8.33 12.84
C SER A 123 -1.46 -8.54 13.55
N ARG A 124 -2.19 -7.46 13.86
CA ARG A 124 -3.40 -7.50 14.70
C ARG A 124 -4.71 -7.43 13.92
N ILE A 125 -4.67 -7.71 12.63
CA ILE A 125 -5.84 -7.62 11.74
C ILE A 125 -6.92 -8.62 12.19
N LEU A 126 -6.54 -9.89 12.41
CA LEU A 126 -7.45 -10.96 12.82
C LEU A 126 -8.18 -10.67 14.14
N ASP A 127 -7.55 -9.96 15.07
CA ASP A 127 -8.13 -9.60 16.38
C ASP A 127 -9.35 -8.67 16.25
N ILE A 128 -9.47 -7.97 15.13
CA ILE A 128 -10.54 -7.01 14.87
C ILE A 128 -11.55 -7.60 13.90
N VAL A 129 -11.07 -8.15 12.78
CA VAL A 129 -11.98 -8.66 11.75
C VAL A 129 -12.77 -9.88 12.24
N GLY A 130 -12.23 -10.68 13.16
CA GLY A 130 -12.97 -11.75 13.84
C GLY A 130 -14.16 -11.26 14.69
N LYS A 131 -14.23 -9.95 15.00
CA LYS A 131 -15.35 -9.31 15.71
C LYS A 131 -16.39 -8.73 14.75
N ILE A 132 -16.16 -8.78 13.44
CA ILE A 132 -17.08 -8.34 12.39
C ILE A 132 -17.94 -9.53 11.97
N ALA A 133 -19.27 -9.41 12.12
CA ALA A 133 -20.18 -10.55 11.99
C ALA A 133 -20.11 -11.17 10.59
N ASP A 134 -20.09 -10.35 9.54
CA ASP A 134 -20.09 -10.83 8.16
C ASP A 134 -18.72 -11.30 7.67
N PHE A 135 -17.63 -10.89 8.33
CA PHE A 135 -16.31 -11.48 8.10
C PHE A 135 -16.29 -12.97 8.52
N ASN A 136 -17.03 -13.32 9.58
CA ASN A 136 -17.17 -14.70 10.04
C ASN A 136 -18.02 -15.59 9.14
N LYS A 137 -18.70 -15.04 8.13
CA LYS A 137 -19.41 -15.82 7.09
C LYS A 137 -18.46 -16.38 6.04
N LEU A 138 -17.25 -15.80 5.90
CA LEU A 138 -16.20 -16.31 5.02
C LEU A 138 -15.60 -17.61 5.58
N LYS A 139 -15.06 -18.46 4.71
CA LYS A 139 -14.32 -19.64 5.16
C LYS A 139 -12.98 -19.25 5.78
N ALA A 140 -12.51 -20.04 6.73
CA ALA A 140 -11.23 -19.80 7.42
C ALA A 140 -10.02 -19.68 6.47
N SER A 141 -10.05 -20.36 5.31
CA SER A 141 -9.02 -20.19 4.26
C SER A 141 -9.03 -18.78 3.66
N GLU A 142 -10.21 -18.23 3.36
CA GLU A 142 -10.37 -16.87 2.83
C GLU A 142 -9.96 -15.83 3.86
N GLN A 143 -10.43 -15.98 5.10
CA GLN A 143 -10.08 -15.10 6.22
C GLN A 143 -8.57 -15.01 6.41
N ARG A 144 -7.88 -16.16 6.42
CA ARG A 144 -6.42 -16.22 6.53
C ARG A 144 -5.74 -15.58 5.32
N GLN A 145 -6.26 -15.80 4.11
CA GLN A 145 -5.67 -15.22 2.90
C GLN A 145 -5.80 -13.69 2.89
N ILE A 146 -6.97 -13.16 3.25
CA ILE A 146 -7.24 -11.73 3.39
C ILE A 146 -6.32 -11.13 4.46
N ALA A 147 -6.22 -11.77 5.64
CA ALA A 147 -5.35 -11.29 6.70
C ALA A 147 -3.88 -11.24 6.28
N LYS A 148 -3.37 -12.26 5.57
CA LYS A 148 -2.00 -12.27 5.02
C LYS A 148 -1.75 -11.14 4.01
N ILE A 149 -2.69 -10.93 3.08
CA ILE A 149 -2.58 -9.85 2.10
C ILE A 149 -2.56 -8.50 2.83
N ALA A 150 -3.50 -8.28 3.74
CA ALA A 150 -3.62 -7.04 4.49
C ALA A 150 -2.43 -6.79 5.43
N SER A 151 -1.87 -7.81 6.08
CA SER A 151 -0.72 -7.66 6.99
C SER A 151 0.60 -7.36 6.27
N SER A 152 0.70 -7.70 4.99
CA SER A 152 1.92 -7.47 4.20
C SER A 152 2.11 -6.02 3.73
N HIS A 153 1.13 -5.14 3.95
CA HIS A 153 1.21 -3.74 3.49
C HIS A 153 2.33 -2.94 4.17
N GLY A 154 2.80 -3.37 5.34
CA GLY A 154 3.85 -2.70 6.11
C GLY A 154 4.58 -3.65 7.05
N GLY A 155 5.34 -3.08 7.99
CA GLY A 155 6.09 -3.82 9.01
C GLY A 155 7.41 -4.43 8.52
N THR A 156 7.91 -5.37 9.30
CA THR A 156 9.12 -6.15 9.02
C THR A 156 8.94 -7.60 9.50
N VAL A 157 9.54 -8.56 8.79
CA VAL A 157 9.68 -9.94 9.27
C VAL A 157 11.17 -10.20 9.53
N ASP A 158 11.53 -10.57 10.75
CA ASP A 158 12.92 -10.80 11.18
C ASP A 158 13.87 -9.64 10.84
N GLY A 159 13.36 -8.40 10.86
CA GLY A 159 14.10 -7.17 10.54
C GLY A 159 14.14 -6.82 9.04
N ASP A 160 13.66 -7.70 8.15
CA ASP A 160 13.54 -7.43 6.72
C ASP A 160 12.19 -6.78 6.37
N LYS A 161 12.19 -5.83 5.44
CA LYS A 161 10.99 -5.17 4.92
C LYS A 161 10.30 -5.95 3.78
N ASP A 162 10.87 -7.07 3.32
CA ASP A 162 10.26 -7.96 2.33
C ASP A 162 9.10 -8.80 2.90
N THR A 163 8.04 -8.14 3.35
CA THR A 163 6.91 -8.81 3.99
C THR A 163 6.04 -9.58 2.98
N ILE A 164 5.96 -9.17 1.71
CA ILE A 164 5.21 -9.89 0.66
C ILE A 164 5.92 -11.20 0.32
N GLY A 165 7.23 -11.18 0.06
CA GLY A 165 8.01 -12.37 -0.27
C GLY A 165 8.03 -13.39 0.88
N THR A 166 8.09 -12.90 2.13
CA THR A 166 8.17 -13.79 3.30
C THR A 166 6.81 -14.30 3.80
N ILE A 167 5.77 -13.45 3.87
CA ILE A 167 4.47 -13.85 4.46
C ILE A 167 3.61 -14.64 3.46
N ILE A 168 3.77 -14.36 2.17
CA ILE A 168 2.88 -14.85 1.13
C ILE A 168 3.66 -15.78 0.20
N SER A 169 3.20 -17.03 0.16
CA SER A 169 3.78 -18.06 -0.72
C SER A 169 3.75 -17.64 -2.19
N GLU A 170 4.84 -17.94 -2.89
CA GLU A 170 5.01 -17.60 -4.30
C GLU A 170 4.01 -18.30 -5.22
N GLY A 171 3.77 -17.68 -6.38
CA GLY A 171 2.97 -18.25 -7.45
C GLY A 171 1.46 -18.13 -7.28
N THR A 172 0.75 -18.73 -8.24
CA THR A 172 -0.70 -18.84 -8.23
C THR A 172 -1.12 -19.94 -7.26
N GLN A 173 -2.08 -19.64 -6.39
CA GLN A 173 -2.60 -20.56 -5.38
C GLN A 173 -4.03 -20.98 -5.72
N ASP A 174 -4.39 -22.23 -5.44
CA ASP A 174 -5.79 -22.64 -5.43
C ASP A 174 -6.43 -22.26 -4.08
N LEU A 175 -7.43 -21.40 -4.12
CA LEU A 175 -8.24 -21.04 -2.98
C LEU A 175 -9.69 -21.41 -3.28
N MET A 176 -10.10 -22.56 -2.75
CA MET A 176 -11.47 -23.08 -2.88
C MET A 176 -11.88 -23.31 -4.35
N GLY A 177 -10.99 -23.89 -5.15
CA GLY A 177 -11.23 -24.16 -6.57
C GLY A 177 -11.11 -22.92 -7.47
N LYS A 178 -10.60 -21.80 -6.93
CA LYS A 178 -10.30 -20.58 -7.69
C LYS A 178 -8.81 -20.28 -7.64
N GLN A 179 -8.26 -19.99 -8.81
CA GLN A 179 -6.87 -19.57 -8.94
C GLN A 179 -6.74 -18.10 -8.52
N VAL A 180 -5.89 -17.84 -7.53
CA VAL A 180 -5.62 -16.50 -6.98
C VAL A 180 -4.12 -16.22 -6.99
N ARG A 181 -3.74 -14.95 -7.12
CA ARG A 181 -2.33 -14.52 -7.07
C ARG A 181 -2.09 -13.61 -5.86
N PRO A 182 -1.92 -14.15 -4.64
CA PRO A 182 -1.92 -13.32 -3.44
C PRO A 182 -0.79 -12.30 -3.35
N GLN A 183 0.42 -12.62 -3.85
CA GLN A 183 1.54 -11.66 -3.90
C GLN A 183 1.22 -10.46 -4.79
N LEU A 184 0.53 -10.68 -5.92
CA LEU A 184 0.04 -9.60 -6.77
C LEU A 184 -0.95 -8.70 -6.02
N LEU A 185 -1.92 -9.30 -5.31
CA LEU A 185 -2.92 -8.54 -4.55
C LEU A 185 -2.30 -7.73 -3.42
N ALA A 186 -1.34 -8.31 -2.69
CA ALA A 186 -0.58 -7.64 -1.65
C ALA A 186 0.24 -6.46 -2.19
N ALA A 187 0.91 -6.63 -3.33
CA ALA A 187 1.67 -5.55 -3.95
C ALA A 187 0.78 -4.42 -4.47
N ILE A 188 -0.40 -4.73 -5.01
CA ILE A 188 -1.39 -3.72 -5.39
C ILE A 188 -1.86 -2.94 -4.16
N LEU A 189 -2.23 -3.62 -3.07
CA LEU A 189 -2.66 -2.99 -1.82
C LEU A 189 -1.57 -2.08 -1.26
N ARG A 190 -0.35 -2.61 -1.08
CA ARG A 190 0.77 -1.88 -0.50
C ARG A 190 1.12 -0.62 -1.27
N LEU A 191 1.22 -0.73 -2.61
CA LEU A 191 1.47 0.45 -3.43
C LEU A 191 0.27 1.40 -3.48
N ALA A 192 -0.95 0.89 -3.48
CA ALA A 192 -2.14 1.73 -3.45
C ALA A 192 -2.23 2.55 -2.16
N ASP A 193 -1.88 1.95 -1.02
CA ASP A 193 -1.83 2.61 0.28
C ASP A 193 -0.73 3.68 0.34
N GLU A 194 0.49 3.36 -0.10
CA GLU A 194 1.57 4.36 -0.14
C GLU A 194 1.24 5.55 -1.06
N LEU A 195 0.42 5.33 -2.09
CA LEU A 195 -0.06 6.38 -3.00
C LEU A 195 -1.36 7.05 -2.56
N ALA A 196 -1.96 6.63 -1.44
CA ALA A 196 -3.22 7.17 -0.93
C ALA A 196 -3.05 8.50 -0.16
N ASP A 197 -1.82 8.97 0.03
CA ASP A 197 -1.58 10.32 0.51
C ASP A 197 -2.18 11.39 -0.44
N GLU A 198 -2.85 12.37 0.15
CA GLU A 198 -3.41 13.53 -0.52
C GLU A 198 -3.73 14.64 0.49
N HIS A 199 -3.99 15.86 -0.02
CA HIS A 199 -4.44 17.02 0.77
C HIS A 199 -5.54 16.68 1.78
N SER A 200 -6.51 15.84 1.40
CA SER A 200 -7.67 15.51 2.24
C SER A 200 -7.30 14.79 3.56
N ARG A 201 -6.10 14.20 3.65
CA ARG A 201 -5.62 13.51 4.86
C ARG A 201 -5.15 14.46 5.97
N ALA A 202 -4.89 15.72 5.64
CA ALA A 202 -4.48 16.71 6.62
C ALA A 202 -5.66 17.15 7.50
N ASP A 203 -5.41 17.36 8.80
CA ASP A 203 -6.36 18.06 9.66
C ASP A 203 -6.01 19.54 9.57
N GLU A 204 -6.52 20.17 8.52
CA GLU A 204 -6.20 21.57 8.22
C GLU A 204 -6.75 22.51 9.30
N PHE A 205 -7.95 22.24 9.81
CA PHE A 205 -8.54 23.04 10.89
C PHE A 205 -7.70 22.94 12.15
N GLY A 206 -7.26 21.72 12.52
CA GLY A 206 -6.36 21.50 13.64
C GLY A 206 -5.01 22.21 13.44
N LEU A 207 -4.44 22.18 12.24
CA LEU A 207 -3.19 22.88 11.92
C LEU A 207 -3.33 24.40 12.08
N GLN A 208 -4.40 24.98 11.54
CA GLN A 208 -4.64 26.44 11.59
C GLN A 208 -4.89 26.94 13.02
N ASN A 209 -5.45 26.10 13.89
CA ASN A 209 -5.80 26.44 15.27
C ASN A 209 -4.76 25.94 16.30
N GLY A 210 -3.60 25.44 15.85
CA GLY A 210 -2.54 24.95 16.74
C GLY A 210 -2.94 23.74 17.59
N GLN A 211 -3.91 22.95 17.14
CA GLN A 211 -4.41 21.76 17.85
C GLN A 211 -3.65 20.48 17.50
N ILE A 212 -2.84 20.49 16.44
CA ILE A 212 -1.97 19.37 16.10
C ILE A 212 -0.76 19.36 17.03
N PRO A 213 -0.50 18.25 17.76
CA PRO A 213 0.68 18.11 18.58
C PRO A 213 1.94 18.38 17.77
N GLU A 214 2.92 19.08 18.37
CA GLU A 214 4.12 19.52 17.67
C GLU A 214 4.86 18.34 17.04
N GLU A 215 4.92 17.17 17.69
CA GLU A 215 5.53 15.95 17.16
C GLU A 215 4.82 15.35 15.93
N SER A 216 3.68 15.89 15.51
CA SER A 216 2.88 15.38 14.38
C SER A 216 2.69 16.40 13.25
N GLN A 217 3.12 17.65 13.44
CA GLN A 217 2.85 18.75 12.52
C GLN A 217 3.34 18.50 11.10
N ILE A 218 4.56 17.94 10.94
CA ILE A 218 5.12 17.71 9.60
C ILE A 218 4.22 16.79 8.75
N TYR A 219 3.53 15.82 9.37
CA TYR A 219 2.77 14.81 8.64
C TYR A 219 1.50 15.41 8.04
N HIS A 220 0.82 16.27 8.79
CA HIS A 220 -0.33 17.01 8.28
C HIS A 220 0.08 18.09 7.28
N ARG A 221 1.23 18.76 7.49
CA ARG A 221 1.80 19.72 6.52
C ARG A 221 2.16 19.04 5.20
N PHE A 222 2.78 17.86 5.25
CA PHE A 222 3.09 17.05 4.07
C PHE A 222 1.82 16.68 3.31
N ALA A 223 0.81 16.13 4.00
CA ALA A 223 -0.47 15.81 3.37
C ALA A 223 -1.09 17.06 2.75
N LYS A 224 -1.17 18.17 3.50
CA LYS A 224 -1.76 19.43 3.04
C LYS A 224 -1.10 19.96 1.77
N CYS A 225 0.23 19.91 1.67
CA CYS A 225 0.92 20.46 0.50
C CYS A 225 0.87 19.55 -0.73
N LEU A 226 0.38 18.31 -0.62
CA LEU A 226 0.31 17.34 -1.71
C LEU A 226 -1.02 17.46 -2.48
N GLU A 227 -0.97 18.14 -3.62
CA GLU A 227 -2.13 18.42 -4.47
C GLU A 227 -2.51 17.24 -5.36
N THR A 228 -1.50 16.63 -6.00
CA THR A 228 -1.74 15.57 -6.98
C THR A 228 -0.89 14.36 -6.64
N VAL A 229 -1.52 13.19 -6.60
CA VAL A 229 -0.88 11.90 -6.88
C VAL A 229 -1.62 11.27 -8.04
N LYS A 230 -0.92 10.92 -9.12
CA LYS A 230 -1.53 10.31 -10.32
C LYS A 230 -0.69 9.17 -10.85
N VAL A 231 -1.32 7.99 -10.96
CA VAL A 231 -0.76 6.87 -11.71
C VAL A 231 -0.98 7.11 -13.20
N ASP A 232 0.11 7.35 -13.94
CA ASP A 232 0.12 7.59 -15.38
C ASP A 232 0.77 6.38 -16.07
N ARG A 233 -0.07 5.37 -16.32
CA ARG A 233 0.37 4.09 -16.91
C ARG A 233 0.92 4.25 -18.33
N GLN A 234 0.38 5.19 -19.10
CA GLN A 234 0.82 5.44 -20.48
C GLN A 234 2.28 5.90 -20.51
N ASN A 235 2.66 6.78 -19.58
CA ASN A 235 4.04 7.25 -19.43
C ASN A 235 4.84 6.47 -18.38
N GLN A 236 4.29 5.34 -17.90
CA GLN A 236 4.92 4.45 -16.93
C GLN A 236 5.45 5.17 -15.69
N ARG A 237 4.68 6.12 -15.16
CA ARG A 237 5.11 6.98 -14.05
C ARG A 237 4.03 7.19 -13.00
N ILE A 238 4.47 7.58 -11.82
CA ILE A 238 3.62 8.24 -10.83
C ILE A 238 3.98 9.72 -10.85
N LYS A 239 2.99 10.59 -10.97
CA LYS A 239 3.15 12.04 -10.88
C LYS A 239 2.76 12.50 -9.48
N MET A 240 3.63 13.27 -8.83
CA MET A 240 3.36 13.91 -7.54
C MET A 240 3.56 15.43 -7.68
N GLU A 241 2.57 16.22 -7.25
CA GLU A 241 2.64 17.67 -7.30
C GLU A 241 2.40 18.27 -5.92
N PHE A 242 3.27 19.19 -5.54
CA PHE A 242 3.26 19.85 -4.25
C PHE A 242 3.16 21.36 -4.41
N CYS A 243 2.38 22.01 -3.54
CA CYS A 243 2.25 23.45 -3.43
C CYS A 243 2.77 23.93 -2.07
N LEU A 244 3.80 24.77 -2.08
CA LEU A 244 4.45 25.29 -0.88
C LEU A 244 4.15 26.78 -0.70
N TYR A 245 3.68 27.13 0.50
CA TYR A 245 3.42 28.52 0.90
C TYR A 245 4.51 29.01 1.87
N PRO A 246 4.62 30.34 2.13
CA PRO A 246 5.71 30.89 2.93
C PRO A 246 5.94 30.18 4.28
N ASP A 247 4.88 29.88 5.02
CA ASP A 247 4.97 29.18 6.31
C ASP A 247 5.63 27.79 6.19
N ASP A 248 5.35 27.08 5.09
CA ASP A 248 5.87 25.73 4.85
C ASP A 248 7.37 25.72 4.52
N MET A 249 7.91 26.85 4.07
CA MET A 249 9.30 26.99 3.62
C MET A 249 10.21 27.66 4.66
N LEU A 250 9.66 28.55 5.49
CA LEU A 250 10.45 29.40 6.38
C LEU A 250 10.66 28.80 7.77
N THR A 251 9.96 27.71 8.12
CA THR A 251 9.96 27.15 9.47
C THR A 251 10.24 25.64 9.46
N GLU A 252 10.78 25.16 10.59
CA GLU A 252 10.87 23.73 10.87
C GLU A 252 9.65 23.27 11.67
N PHE A 253 9.22 22.02 11.44
CA PHE A 253 8.09 21.43 12.15
C PHE A 253 8.50 20.16 12.89
N GLY A 254 7.85 19.89 14.01
CA GLY A 254 8.06 18.66 14.76
C GLY A 254 7.53 17.42 14.02
N TYR A 255 8.19 16.28 14.21
CA TYR A 255 7.81 15.04 13.51
C TYR A 255 7.94 13.73 14.30
N ARG A 256 8.47 13.76 15.53
CA ARG A 256 8.44 12.65 16.50
C ARG A 256 9.14 13.10 17.78
N LYS A 257 9.06 12.26 18.81
CA LYS A 257 9.91 12.34 20.00
C LYS A 257 11.12 11.42 19.85
N ASP A 258 12.28 11.83 20.36
CA ASP A 258 13.42 10.95 20.57
C ASP A 258 13.22 10.07 21.83
N GLU A 259 14.20 9.23 22.16
CA GLU A 259 14.16 8.36 23.35
C GLU A 259 14.08 9.17 24.67
N GLY A 260 14.56 10.41 24.66
CA GLY A 260 14.49 11.33 25.78
C GLY A 260 13.16 12.11 25.86
N GLY A 261 12.25 11.92 24.90
CA GLY A 261 10.98 12.63 24.82
C GLY A 261 11.07 14.01 24.16
N ASN A 262 12.23 14.41 23.64
CA ASN A 262 12.40 15.70 22.97
C ASN A 262 11.81 15.66 21.56
N ILE A 263 11.14 16.73 21.17
CA ILE A 263 10.54 16.83 19.84
C ILE A 263 11.61 17.17 18.81
N LEU A 264 11.78 16.27 17.84
CA LEU A 264 12.69 16.47 16.72
C LEU A 264 12.01 17.32 15.64
N LYS A 265 12.77 18.24 15.06
CA LYS A 265 12.31 19.17 14.01
C LYS A 265 13.00 18.91 12.69
N LYS A 266 12.36 19.31 11.59
CA LYS A 266 12.94 19.33 10.23
C LYS A 266 12.12 20.24 9.31
N TYR A 267 12.69 20.60 8.17
CA TYR A 267 11.97 21.32 7.12
C TYR A 267 11.00 20.41 6.36
N LEU A 268 9.91 21.00 5.84
CA LEU A 268 8.92 20.27 5.05
C LEU A 268 9.53 19.69 3.76
N LEU A 269 10.44 20.43 3.13
CA LEU A 269 11.11 19.98 1.91
C LEU A 269 11.90 18.67 2.13
N ASP A 270 12.55 18.52 3.29
CA ASP A 270 13.28 17.29 3.63
C ASP A 270 12.33 16.10 3.80
N GLU A 271 11.14 16.34 4.39
CA GLU A 271 10.11 15.32 4.48
C GLU A 271 9.54 14.93 3.11
N ILE A 272 9.35 15.90 2.22
CA ILE A 272 8.92 15.63 0.86
C ILE A 272 9.94 14.73 0.16
N HIS A 273 11.24 15.07 0.20
CA HIS A 273 12.29 14.24 -0.38
C HIS A 273 12.29 12.82 0.21
N LYS A 274 12.16 12.71 1.54
CA LYS A 274 12.10 11.41 2.22
C LYS A 274 10.88 10.59 1.80
N ARG A 275 9.69 11.20 1.71
CA ARG A 275 8.44 10.52 1.36
C ARG A 275 8.40 10.13 -0.12
N THR A 276 8.91 10.97 -1.03
CA THR A 276 8.99 10.62 -2.45
C THR A 276 10.03 9.52 -2.70
N GLN A 277 11.15 9.52 -1.96
CA GLN A 277 12.10 8.40 -1.97
C GLN A 277 11.46 7.10 -1.44
N LYS A 278 10.73 7.17 -0.32
CA LYS A 278 10.01 6.00 0.22
C LYS A 278 9.02 5.45 -0.81
N ALA A 279 8.18 6.31 -1.39
CA ALA A 279 7.22 5.91 -2.42
C ALA A 279 7.90 5.25 -3.62
N PHE A 280 9.09 5.72 -4.02
CA PHE A 280 9.87 5.09 -5.09
C PHE A 280 10.39 3.71 -4.70
N CYS A 281 10.90 3.54 -3.48
CA CYS A 281 11.32 2.23 -2.97
C CYS A 281 10.14 1.23 -2.91
N GLU A 282 8.99 1.67 -2.40
CA GLU A 282 7.76 0.88 -2.36
C GLU A 282 7.26 0.51 -3.77
N MET A 283 7.35 1.44 -4.72
CA MET A 283 7.05 1.18 -6.13
C MET A 283 7.95 0.09 -6.69
N ILE A 284 9.28 0.20 -6.57
CA ILE A 284 10.22 -0.84 -7.05
C ILE A 284 9.89 -2.18 -6.41
N TYR A 285 9.70 -2.19 -5.10
CA TYR A 285 9.40 -3.39 -4.33
C TYR A 285 8.13 -4.09 -4.85
N CYS A 286 7.01 -3.35 -4.94
CA CYS A 286 5.73 -3.88 -5.40
C CYS A 286 5.78 -4.30 -6.87
N MET A 287 6.52 -3.58 -7.73
CA MET A 287 6.64 -3.93 -9.15
C MET A 287 7.23 -5.32 -9.37
N LYS A 288 8.01 -5.88 -8.43
CA LYS A 288 8.52 -7.27 -8.50
C LYS A 288 7.39 -8.30 -8.55
N PHE A 289 6.38 -8.13 -7.72
CA PHE A 289 5.24 -9.05 -7.59
C PHE A 289 4.10 -8.70 -8.55
N MET A 290 4.13 -7.52 -9.16
CA MET A 290 3.21 -7.10 -10.21
C MET A 290 3.68 -7.48 -11.62
N ARG A 291 4.85 -8.14 -11.76
CA ARG A 291 5.38 -8.61 -13.06
C ARG A 291 4.38 -9.55 -13.75
N GLY A 292 4.25 -9.42 -15.07
CA GLY A 292 3.28 -10.18 -15.86
C GLY A 292 1.84 -9.66 -15.76
N TYR A 293 1.55 -8.74 -14.83
CA TYR A 293 0.37 -7.88 -14.93
C TYR A 293 0.69 -6.72 -15.90
N SER A 294 -0.33 -6.14 -16.55
CA SER A 294 -0.13 -5.10 -17.58
C SER A 294 0.37 -3.75 -17.02
N VAL A 295 0.79 -3.71 -15.76
CA VAL A 295 1.28 -2.52 -15.07
C VAL A 295 2.80 -2.56 -15.04
N ASN A 296 3.41 -1.50 -15.57
CA ASN A 296 4.84 -1.30 -15.51
C ASN A 296 5.07 0.19 -15.21
N ILE A 297 5.40 0.50 -13.95
CA ILE A 297 5.72 1.86 -13.52
C ILE A 297 7.22 1.89 -13.22
N GLN A 298 7.93 2.87 -13.77
CA GLN A 298 9.39 2.90 -13.78
C GLN A 298 9.97 4.11 -13.04
N LYS A 299 9.16 5.12 -12.76
CA LYS A 299 9.63 6.39 -12.22
C LYS A 299 8.57 7.15 -11.44
N ILE A 300 9.03 8.04 -10.57
CA ILE A 300 8.22 9.08 -9.93
C ILE A 300 8.67 10.44 -10.44
N ASP A 301 7.76 11.18 -11.06
CA ASP A 301 7.96 12.56 -11.49
C ASP A 301 7.38 13.48 -10.41
N VAL A 302 8.23 14.31 -9.79
CA VAL A 302 7.84 15.23 -8.73
C VAL A 302 7.96 16.68 -9.18
N THR A 303 6.93 17.48 -8.90
CA THR A 303 6.94 18.94 -9.12
C THR A 303 6.58 19.66 -7.82
N LEU A 304 7.37 20.67 -7.47
CA LEU A 304 7.21 21.55 -6.32
C LEU A 304 6.99 22.97 -6.83
N SER A 305 5.82 23.53 -6.54
CA SER A 305 5.47 24.92 -6.87
C SER A 305 5.46 25.75 -5.59
N ALA A 306 6.36 26.72 -5.50
CA ALA A 306 6.48 27.61 -4.34
C ALA A 306 5.85 28.97 -4.62
N PHE A 307 5.02 29.46 -3.70
CA PHE A 307 4.24 30.69 -3.83
C PHE A 307 4.66 31.74 -2.79
N CYS A 308 4.52 33.03 -3.14
CA CYS A 308 4.77 34.16 -2.24
C CYS A 308 3.62 35.17 -2.38
N ASN A 309 2.57 35.01 -1.58
CA ASN A 309 1.35 35.85 -1.53
C ASN A 309 0.65 36.13 -2.88
N SER A 310 1.00 35.42 -3.94
CA SER A 310 0.44 35.53 -5.28
C SER A 310 -0.11 34.17 -5.74
N THR A 311 -0.93 34.19 -6.78
CA THR A 311 -1.43 32.99 -7.45
C THR A 311 -0.41 32.36 -8.39
N GLU A 312 0.69 33.05 -8.69
CA GLU A 312 1.78 32.56 -9.53
C GLU A 312 2.93 32.05 -8.67
N ALA A 313 3.40 30.83 -8.96
CA ALA A 313 4.56 30.29 -8.28
C ALA A 313 5.80 31.13 -8.63
N PHE A 314 6.51 31.64 -7.63
CA PHE A 314 7.78 32.35 -7.84
C PHE A 314 8.92 31.37 -8.17
N ARG A 315 8.75 30.08 -7.85
CA ARG A 315 9.71 29.04 -8.17
C ARG A 315 9.00 27.72 -8.42
N ILE A 316 9.39 27.05 -9.50
CA ILE A 316 9.02 25.66 -9.79
C ILE A 316 10.29 24.83 -9.78
N HIS A 317 10.30 23.75 -9.00
CA HIS A 317 11.37 22.78 -8.98
C HIS A 317 10.81 21.40 -9.30
N SER A 318 11.46 20.69 -10.23
CA SER A 318 11.03 19.34 -10.62
C SER A 318 12.21 18.38 -10.61
N TYR A 319 11.95 17.15 -10.21
CA TYR A 319 12.91 16.05 -10.26
C TYR A 319 12.22 14.73 -10.59
N VAL A 320 13.01 13.77 -11.08
CA VAL A 320 12.55 12.42 -11.43
C VAL A 320 13.36 11.40 -10.68
N ILE A 321 12.70 10.54 -9.91
CA ILE A 321 13.31 9.40 -9.24
C ILE A 321 13.12 8.17 -10.12
N LYS A 322 14.21 7.54 -10.52
CA LYS A 322 14.25 6.31 -11.34
C LYS A 322 15.55 5.55 -11.11
N GLU A 323 15.52 4.25 -11.39
CA GLU A 323 16.74 3.44 -11.42
C GLU A 323 17.67 3.96 -12.53
N LYS A 324 18.99 3.99 -12.25
CA LYS A 324 20.02 4.43 -13.20
C LYS A 324 21.17 3.42 -13.21
N GLY A 325 21.69 3.14 -14.40
CA GLY A 325 22.86 2.27 -14.58
C GLY A 325 22.53 0.77 -14.51
N TYR A 326 23.59 -0.05 -14.44
CA TYR A 326 23.51 -1.49 -14.25
C TYR A 326 23.42 -1.83 -12.75
N PRO A 327 22.74 -2.91 -12.32
CA PRO A 327 22.73 -3.33 -10.92
C PRO A 327 24.13 -3.71 -10.43
N MET A 328 24.86 -2.74 -9.88
CA MET A 328 26.24 -2.94 -9.42
C MET A 328 26.34 -3.35 -7.94
N HIS A 329 25.26 -3.23 -7.16
CA HIS A 329 25.24 -3.47 -5.71
C HIS A 329 24.81 -4.89 -5.32
N ILE A 330 24.75 -5.82 -6.27
CA ILE A 330 24.55 -7.23 -5.94
C ILE A 330 25.92 -7.82 -5.58
N GLU A 331 26.46 -7.43 -4.42
CA GLU A 331 27.61 -8.10 -3.80
C GLU A 331 27.14 -9.37 -3.04
N LYS A 332 26.25 -10.13 -3.68
CA LYS A 332 25.75 -11.40 -3.17
C LYS A 332 26.27 -12.52 -4.06
N THR A 333 26.79 -13.56 -3.44
CA THR A 333 27.08 -14.84 -4.09
C THR A 333 25.80 -15.45 -4.66
N ILE A 334 25.92 -16.38 -5.60
CA ILE A 334 24.75 -17.08 -6.16
C ILE A 334 23.96 -17.79 -5.05
N LYS A 335 24.66 -18.35 -4.06
CA LYS A 335 24.04 -18.96 -2.87
C LYS A 335 23.19 -17.98 -2.06
N GLU A 336 23.64 -16.74 -1.92
CA GLU A 336 22.88 -15.69 -1.23
C GLU A 336 21.71 -15.12 -2.07
N LEU A 337 21.68 -15.43 -3.37
CA LEU A 337 20.62 -15.04 -4.30
C LEU A 337 19.63 -16.16 -4.60
N CYS A 338 20.02 -17.42 -4.39
CA CYS A 338 19.26 -18.61 -4.72
C CYS A 338 19.39 -19.59 -3.55
N GLU A 339 18.34 -19.67 -2.71
CA GLU A 339 18.32 -20.55 -1.54
C GLU A 339 18.39 -22.03 -1.91
N GLU A 340 17.93 -22.39 -3.11
CA GLU A 340 18.00 -23.75 -3.66
C GLU A 340 19.34 -24.08 -4.32
N PHE A 341 20.31 -23.16 -4.26
CA PHE A 341 21.61 -23.38 -4.89
C PHE A 341 22.37 -24.50 -4.18
N ASP A 342 22.54 -25.62 -4.90
CA ASP A 342 23.48 -26.66 -4.50
C ASP A 342 24.90 -26.11 -4.59
N ASP A 343 25.73 -26.36 -3.57
CA ASP A 343 27.10 -25.83 -3.42
C ASP A 343 28.08 -26.48 -4.43
N LEU A 344 27.71 -26.51 -5.71
CA LEU A 344 28.52 -27.02 -6.79
C LEU A 344 29.51 -25.95 -7.23
N ASP A 345 30.75 -26.08 -6.76
CA ASP A 345 31.88 -25.31 -7.28
C ASP A 345 32.67 -26.10 -8.32
N GLY A 346 33.48 -25.38 -9.10
CA GLY A 346 34.27 -25.98 -10.18
C GLY A 346 35.28 -27.02 -9.69
N ALA A 347 35.75 -26.93 -8.44
CA ALA A 347 36.70 -27.89 -7.87
C ALA A 347 36.01 -29.21 -7.51
N SER A 348 34.83 -29.12 -6.89
CA SER A 348 33.98 -30.24 -6.52
C SER A 348 33.49 -30.98 -7.77
N LEU A 349 33.06 -30.23 -8.80
CA LEU A 349 32.66 -30.81 -10.09
C LEU A 349 33.85 -31.51 -10.79
N LYS A 350 35.04 -30.92 -10.75
CA LYS A 350 36.25 -31.54 -11.30
C LYS A 350 36.55 -32.87 -10.61
N LYS A 351 36.52 -32.92 -9.28
CA LYS A 351 36.78 -34.14 -8.51
C LYS A 351 35.78 -35.24 -8.85
N GLN A 352 34.48 -34.91 -8.92
CA GLN A 352 33.44 -35.86 -9.32
C GLN A 352 33.67 -36.40 -10.74
N CYS A 353 34.14 -35.55 -11.66
CA CYS A 353 34.48 -35.95 -13.02
C CYS A 353 35.70 -36.90 -13.06
N GLU A 354 36.75 -36.61 -12.29
CA GLU A 354 37.94 -37.46 -12.18
C GLU A 354 37.61 -38.82 -11.56
N GLU A 355 36.76 -38.86 -10.52
CA GLU A 355 36.27 -40.11 -9.91
C GLU A 355 35.43 -40.93 -10.89
N PHE A 356 34.57 -40.28 -11.67
CA PHE A 356 33.78 -40.95 -12.70
C PHE A 356 34.67 -41.54 -13.81
N GLN A 357 35.66 -40.79 -14.30
CA GLN A 357 36.60 -41.26 -15.32
C GLN A 357 37.49 -42.40 -14.84
N ALA A 358 37.78 -42.50 -13.54
CA ALA A 358 38.54 -43.61 -12.97
C ALA A 358 37.72 -44.92 -12.85
N HIS A 359 36.40 -44.88 -13.10
CA HIS A 359 35.49 -46.02 -13.00
C HIS A 359 34.85 -46.43 -14.34
N VAL A 360 35.24 -45.74 -15.42
CA VAL A 360 34.97 -46.10 -16.83
C VAL A 360 36.24 -46.67 -17.43
#